data_AF-T1KLW6-F1
#
_entry.id   AF-T1KLW6-F1
#
_cell.length_a   1.000
_cell.length_b   1.000
_cell.length_c   1.000
_cell.angle_alpha   90.00
_cell.angle_beta   90.00
_cell.angle_gamma   90.00
#
_symmetry.space_group_name_H-M   'P 1'
#
loop_
_entity.id
_entity.type
_entity.pdbx_description
1 polymer ?
#
loop_
_entity_poly.entity_id
_entity_poly.type
_entity_poly.pdbx_seq_one_letter_code
_entity_poly.pdbx_strand_id
1 'polypeptide(L)'
;MNRKIGYDFNTFLNFLNHHAIIRHLDQIHVMAFHLRTNWTGFADIHSPLYPRSFDTFDEMTLNVRDGLKMWVDAGAPKNKLIVGVPFFGKSFTLKNPKKNTQKSPITQPGLGVAGNYSHEPGFLTYYEVYKLINFLSVHSGKWTRKWDAQGKAPYAFHKDQWVGYEDDESLAAKMEFIKNEGYGGAMIWSIG
;
A
#
# COMPACT_ATOMS: atom_id res chain seq x y z
N MET A 1 23.96 19.16 -6.45
CA MET A 1 24.36 18.23 -5.37
C MET A 1 23.10 17.61 -4.78
N ASN A 2 22.63 16.49 -5.34
CA ASN A 2 21.47 15.78 -4.81
C ASN A 2 21.96 14.71 -3.84
N ARG A 3 21.98 15.01 -2.53
CA ARG A 3 22.04 13.95 -1.52
C ARG A 3 20.69 13.23 -1.56
N LYS A 4 20.65 12.07 -2.21
CA LYS A 4 19.65 11.05 -1.87
C LYS A 4 19.94 10.64 -0.43
N ILE A 5 19.20 11.19 0.52
CA ILE A 5 19.16 10.66 1.88
C ILE A 5 18.28 9.42 1.80
N GLY A 6 18.85 8.32 1.33
CA GLY A 6 18.28 7.01 1.57
C GLY A 6 18.54 6.70 3.03
N TYR A 7 17.54 6.83 3.90
CA TYR A 7 17.64 6.26 5.24
C TYR A 7 17.63 4.75 5.06
N ASP A 8 18.81 4.13 5.15
CA ASP A 8 18.92 2.68 5.26
C ASP A 8 18.06 2.23 6.45
N PHE A 9 17.21 1.23 6.25
CA PHE A 9 16.32 0.72 7.28
C PHE A 9 17.09 0.24 8.52
N ASN A 10 18.30 -0.28 8.35
CA ASN A 10 19.17 -0.61 9.49
C ASN A 10 19.57 0.65 10.26
N THR A 11 19.80 1.77 9.57
CA THR A 11 20.04 3.07 10.22
C THR A 11 18.81 3.54 11.01
N PHE A 12 17.60 3.36 10.47
CA PHE A 12 16.35 3.66 11.20
C PHE A 12 16.14 2.77 12.42
N LEU A 13 16.35 1.45 12.30
CA LEU A 13 16.23 0.52 13.43
C LEU A 13 17.30 0.72 14.49
N ASN A 14 18.51 1.13 14.09
CA ASN A 14 19.57 1.49 15.02
C ASN A 14 19.24 2.78 15.77
N PHE A 15 18.68 3.79 15.08
CA PHE A 15 18.18 5.00 15.72
C PHE A 15 17.10 4.70 16.77
N LEU A 16 16.25 3.70 16.51
CA LEU A 16 15.19 3.27 17.42
C LEU A 16 15.67 2.41 18.61
N ASN A 17 16.94 2.01 18.67
CA ASN A 17 17.39 0.96 19.61
C ASN A 17 16.43 -0.24 19.59
N HIS A 18 16.20 -0.79 18.39
CA HIS A 18 15.17 -1.79 18.12
C HIS A 18 15.20 -2.99 19.09
N HIS A 19 16.37 -3.45 19.53
CA HIS A 19 16.48 -4.51 20.54
C HIS A 19 15.81 -4.16 21.87
N ALA A 20 15.92 -2.89 22.33
CA ALA A 20 15.21 -2.44 23.52
C ALA A 20 13.70 -2.41 23.26
N ILE A 21 13.25 -1.85 22.14
CA ILE A 21 11.82 -1.75 21.79
C ILE A 21 11.17 -3.14 21.70
N ILE A 22 11.78 -4.06 20.95
CA ILE A 22 11.24 -5.41 20.71
C ILE A 22 11.05 -6.19 22.03
N ARG A 23 11.94 -5.98 23.02
CA ARG A 23 11.82 -6.63 24.34
C ARG A 23 10.64 -6.11 25.15
N HIS A 24 10.35 -4.81 25.09
CA HIS A 24 9.36 -4.17 25.97
C HIS A 24 7.96 -4.09 25.38
N LEU A 25 7.81 -4.17 24.05
CA LEU A 25 6.49 -4.15 23.43
C LEU A 25 5.84 -5.53 23.42
N ASP A 26 4.56 -5.61 23.77
CA ASP A 26 3.75 -6.82 23.59
C ASP A 26 3.49 -7.10 22.10
N GLN A 27 3.26 -6.03 21.33
CA GLN A 27 2.96 -6.07 19.90
C GLN A 27 3.63 -4.90 19.18
N ILE A 28 4.01 -5.14 17.92
CA ILE A 28 4.55 -4.14 16.99
C ILE A 28 3.59 -4.06 15.82
N HIS A 29 2.85 -2.96 15.72
CA HIS A 29 1.92 -2.72 14.62
C HIS A 29 2.68 -2.15 13.43
N VAL A 30 3.00 -3.03 12.48
CA VAL A 30 3.82 -2.67 11.32
C VAL A 30 2.94 -1.97 10.29
N MET A 31 3.24 -0.70 9.97
CA MET A 31 2.55 0.06 8.92
C MET A 31 2.97 -0.43 7.53
N ALA A 32 2.47 -1.58 7.11
CA ALA A 32 2.80 -2.23 5.84
C ALA A 32 1.99 -1.66 4.65
N PHE A 33 1.83 -0.34 4.61
CA PHE A 33 1.08 0.41 3.59
C PHE A 33 1.75 1.78 3.36
N HIS A 34 1.23 2.58 2.41
CA HIS A 34 1.93 3.75 1.87
C HIS A 34 3.30 3.44 1.23
N LEU A 35 3.51 2.20 0.80
CA LEU A 35 4.76 1.75 0.16
C LEU A 35 4.94 2.29 -1.26
N ARG A 36 3.84 2.77 -1.85
CA ARG A 36 3.83 3.58 -3.08
C ARG A 36 2.90 4.76 -2.85
N THR A 37 3.37 5.95 -3.23
CA THR A 37 2.66 7.22 -3.07
C THR A 37 2.94 8.11 -4.28
N ASN A 38 2.31 9.29 -4.35
CA ASN A 38 2.53 10.24 -5.44
C ASN A 38 4.00 10.68 -5.60
N TRP A 39 4.79 10.62 -4.52
CA TRP A 39 6.23 10.91 -4.55
C TRP A 39 7.04 9.97 -5.45
N THR A 40 6.49 8.79 -5.77
CA THR A 40 7.11 7.85 -6.73
C THR A 40 7.03 8.33 -8.18
N GLY A 41 6.14 9.29 -8.49
CA GLY A 41 5.97 9.82 -9.84
C GLY A 41 5.17 8.93 -10.79
N PHE A 42 4.56 7.84 -10.29
CA PHE A 42 3.69 6.96 -11.06
C PHE A 42 2.55 6.38 -10.19
N ALA A 43 1.51 5.87 -10.85
CA ALA A 43 0.39 5.21 -10.19
C ALA A 43 0.74 3.75 -9.89
N ASP A 44 0.41 3.30 -8.68
CA ASP A 44 0.70 1.94 -8.21
C ASP A 44 -0.10 1.58 -6.95
N ILE A 45 -0.21 0.28 -6.66
CA ILE A 45 -0.81 -0.21 -5.42
C ILE A 45 0.10 0.14 -4.24
N HIS A 46 -0.50 0.55 -3.11
CA HIS A 46 0.26 1.15 -2.01
C HIS A 46 0.63 0.18 -0.88
N SER A 47 0.17 -1.08 -0.96
CA SER A 47 0.55 -2.13 -0.01
C SER A 47 0.75 -3.49 -0.70
N PRO A 48 1.61 -3.58 -1.74
CA PRO A 48 1.88 -4.84 -2.44
C PRO A 48 2.37 -5.90 -1.46
N LEU A 49 1.78 -7.09 -1.50
CA LEU A 49 2.16 -8.20 -0.64
C LEU A 49 3.57 -8.73 -0.96
N TYR A 50 3.88 -8.85 -2.25
CA TYR A 50 5.14 -9.38 -2.77
C TYR A 50 5.80 -8.39 -3.75
N PRO A 51 7.12 -8.51 -4.00
CA PRO A 51 7.77 -7.76 -5.07
C PRO A 51 7.21 -8.15 -6.44
N ARG A 52 7.18 -7.18 -7.37
CA ARG A 52 6.81 -7.41 -8.77
C ARG A 52 8.06 -7.42 -9.65
N SER A 53 8.00 -8.14 -10.76
CA SER A 53 9.08 -8.23 -11.75
C SER A 53 9.53 -6.89 -12.36
N PHE A 54 8.72 -5.83 -12.23
CA PHE A 54 9.02 -4.48 -12.72
C PHE A 54 9.48 -3.52 -11.61
N ASP A 55 9.59 -3.98 -10.36
CA ASP A 55 10.15 -3.18 -9.28
C ASP A 55 11.66 -2.99 -9.48
N THR A 56 12.14 -1.80 -9.17
CA THR A 56 13.55 -1.43 -9.34
C THR A 56 14.08 -0.69 -8.11
N PHE A 57 15.38 -0.79 -7.85
CA PHE A 57 16.04 -0.11 -6.73
C PHE A 57 15.32 -0.42 -5.40
N ASP A 58 14.97 0.62 -4.63
CA ASP A 58 14.33 0.51 -3.32
C ASP A 58 12.96 -0.21 -3.39
N GLU A 59 12.29 -0.16 -4.54
CA GLU A 59 10.96 -0.75 -4.71
C GLU A 59 10.95 -2.26 -4.57
N MET A 60 12.09 -2.91 -4.86
CA MET A 60 12.24 -4.37 -4.81
C MET A 60 12.00 -4.93 -3.40
N THR A 61 12.25 -4.13 -2.35
CA THR A 61 12.04 -4.54 -0.95
C THR A 61 10.91 -3.77 -0.26
N LEU A 62 10.35 -2.74 -0.91
CA LEU A 62 9.20 -1.98 -0.41
C LEU A 62 7.89 -2.71 -0.71
N ASN A 63 7.69 -3.85 -0.08
CA ASN A 63 6.48 -4.67 -0.08
C ASN A 63 6.23 -5.25 1.33
N VAL A 64 5.02 -5.77 1.58
CA VAL A 64 4.62 -6.26 2.93
C VAL A 64 5.53 -7.40 3.40
N ARG A 65 5.79 -8.39 2.54
CA ARG A 65 6.62 -9.56 2.88
C ARG A 65 8.02 -9.14 3.30
N ASP A 66 8.71 -8.37 2.46
CA ASP A 66 10.10 -8.02 2.71
C ASP A 66 10.22 -7.02 3.88
N GLY A 67 9.28 -6.07 4.01
CA GLY A 67 9.21 -5.18 5.17
C GLY A 67 9.06 -5.93 6.49
N LEU A 68 8.22 -6.98 6.55
CA LEU A 68 8.11 -7.84 7.73
C LEU A 68 9.35 -8.71 7.94
N LYS A 69 9.94 -9.24 6.86
CA LYS A 69 11.19 -10.01 6.94
C LYS A 69 12.30 -9.16 7.56
N MET A 70 12.39 -7.87 7.23
CA MET A 70 13.39 -6.97 7.80
C MET A 70 13.22 -6.81 9.33
N TRP A 71 11.99 -6.77 9.85
CA TRP A 71 11.76 -6.80 11.31
C TRP A 71 12.23 -8.12 11.94
N VAL A 72 11.97 -9.25 11.28
CA VAL A 72 12.39 -10.57 11.75
C VAL A 72 13.92 -10.69 11.75
N ASP A 73 14.58 -10.24 10.67
CA ASP A 73 16.04 -10.23 10.55
C ASP A 73 16.70 -9.34 11.62
N ALA A 74 16.00 -8.28 12.06
CA ALA A 74 16.39 -7.43 13.19
C ALA A 74 16.08 -8.04 14.58
N GLY A 75 15.59 -9.28 14.63
CA GLY A 75 15.34 -10.03 15.87
C GLY A 75 13.94 -9.85 16.46
N ALA A 76 12.98 -9.27 15.74
CA ALA A 76 11.61 -9.22 16.21
C ALA A 76 10.94 -10.60 16.09
N PRO A 77 10.40 -11.17 17.18
CA PRO A 77 9.64 -12.41 17.11
C PRO A 77 8.40 -12.24 16.22
N LYS A 78 8.17 -13.15 15.26
CA LYS A 78 7.03 -13.07 14.33
C LYS A 78 5.68 -12.94 15.04
N ASN A 79 5.50 -13.61 16.19
CA ASN A 79 4.27 -13.55 16.99
C ASN A 79 4.01 -12.18 17.65
N LYS A 80 4.99 -11.28 17.70
CA LYS A 80 4.79 -9.88 18.12
C LYS A 80 4.50 -8.94 16.95
N LEU A 81 4.75 -9.34 15.71
CA LEU A 81 4.53 -8.50 14.53
C LEU A 81 3.06 -8.60 14.08
N ILE A 82 2.36 -7.47 14.15
CA ILE A 82 0.97 -7.33 13.73
C ILE A 82 0.96 -6.57 12.40
N VAL A 83 0.47 -7.22 11.34
CA VAL A 83 0.58 -6.73 9.97
C VAL A 83 -0.50 -5.69 9.68
N GLY A 84 -0.10 -4.46 9.37
CA GLY A 84 -1.01 -3.39 9.00
C GLY A 84 -1.64 -3.60 7.62
N VAL A 85 -2.96 -3.44 7.55
CA VAL A 85 -3.78 -3.58 6.34
C VAL A 85 -4.60 -2.30 6.14
N PRO A 86 -4.47 -1.63 4.97
CA PRO A 86 -5.13 -0.36 4.75
C PRO A 86 -6.58 -0.53 4.28
N PHE A 87 -7.53 0.04 5.03
CA PHE A 87 -8.93 0.16 4.63
C PHE A 87 -9.17 1.46 3.84
N PHE A 88 -8.22 1.78 2.98
CA PHE A 88 -8.25 2.94 2.09
C PHE A 88 -7.39 2.67 0.86
N GLY A 89 -7.67 3.43 -0.20
CA GLY A 89 -6.86 3.45 -1.41
C GLY A 89 -6.04 4.74 -1.52
N LYS A 90 -4.87 4.62 -2.18
CA LYS A 90 -4.17 5.79 -2.70
C LYS A 90 -4.58 6.02 -4.14
N SER A 91 -5.06 7.23 -4.40
CA SER A 91 -5.58 7.63 -5.71
C SER A 91 -4.65 8.61 -6.41
N PHE A 92 -4.69 8.60 -7.74
CA PHE A 92 -3.76 9.33 -8.58
C PHE A 92 -4.47 9.90 -9.80
N THR A 93 -3.93 11.02 -10.30
CA THR A 93 -4.31 11.58 -11.61
C THR A 93 -3.23 11.25 -12.63
N LEU A 94 -3.57 10.43 -13.62
CA LEU A 94 -2.69 9.96 -14.70
C LEU A 94 -2.39 11.09 -15.69
N LYS A 95 -1.17 11.15 -16.22
CA LYS A 95 -0.83 12.07 -17.34
C LYS A 95 -1.55 11.70 -18.63
N ASN A 96 -1.81 10.40 -18.84
CA ASN A 96 -2.47 9.89 -20.02
C ASN A 96 -3.45 8.76 -19.62
N PRO A 97 -4.78 8.98 -19.75
CA PRO A 97 -5.80 7.98 -19.46
C PRO A 97 -5.62 6.61 -20.14
N LYS A 98 -4.92 6.58 -21.28
CA LYS A 98 -4.62 5.34 -22.02
C LYS A 98 -3.50 4.52 -21.39
N LYS A 99 -2.69 5.12 -20.51
CA LYS A 99 -1.69 4.44 -19.68
C LYS A 99 -2.27 4.32 -18.27
N ASN A 100 -2.88 3.18 -17.97
CA ASN A 100 -3.69 2.97 -16.76
C ASN A 100 -3.29 1.70 -15.98
N THR A 101 -2.14 1.10 -16.31
CA THR A 101 -1.52 0.01 -15.54
C THR A 101 -0.62 0.58 -14.45
N GLN A 102 -0.09 -0.28 -13.58
CA GLN A 102 1.00 0.07 -12.67
C GLN A 102 2.15 0.74 -13.44
N LYS A 103 2.90 1.62 -12.76
CA LYS A 103 3.96 2.47 -13.33
C LYS A 103 3.49 3.50 -14.34
N SER A 104 2.17 3.68 -14.52
CA SER A 104 1.66 4.72 -15.40
C SER A 104 2.01 6.11 -14.84
N PRO A 105 2.57 7.03 -15.66
CA PRO A 105 2.97 8.34 -15.17
C PRO A 105 1.80 9.17 -14.65
N ILE A 106 2.00 9.85 -13.53
CA ILE A 106 1.00 10.73 -12.90
C ILE A 106 1.35 12.20 -13.12
N THR A 107 0.37 13.09 -13.07
CA THR A 107 0.58 14.54 -13.11
C THR A 107 1.41 15.01 -11.91
N GLN A 108 1.69 16.31 -11.80
CA GLN A 108 2.28 16.91 -10.60
C GLN A 108 1.21 17.85 -10.00
N PRO A 109 0.76 17.64 -8.74
CA PRO A 109 1.30 16.73 -7.72
C PRO A 109 0.85 15.26 -7.87
N GLY A 110 0.00 14.95 -8.85
CA GLY A 110 -0.36 13.57 -9.20
C GLY A 110 -1.36 12.91 -8.26
N LEU A 111 -1.91 13.66 -7.31
CA LEU A 111 -2.96 13.23 -6.39
C LEU A 111 -4.28 13.03 -7.16
N GLY A 112 -5.00 11.96 -6.83
CA GLY A 112 -6.37 11.76 -7.32
C GLY A 112 -7.34 12.77 -6.72
N VAL A 113 -8.51 12.91 -7.35
CA VAL A 113 -9.59 13.77 -6.85
C VAL A 113 -9.99 13.34 -5.44
N ALA A 114 -10.18 14.33 -4.56
CA ALA A 114 -10.59 14.09 -3.18
C ALA A 114 -11.95 13.38 -3.12
N GLY A 115 -12.07 12.46 -2.17
CA GLY A 115 -13.32 11.80 -1.86
C GLY A 115 -14.36 12.77 -1.27
N ASN A 116 -15.64 12.45 -1.46
CA ASN A 116 -16.75 13.24 -0.93
C ASN A 116 -16.89 13.15 0.60
N TYR A 117 -16.25 12.17 1.24
CA TYR A 117 -16.24 11.95 2.67
C TYR A 117 -14.84 12.14 3.26
N SER A 118 -13.79 11.66 2.58
CA SER A 118 -12.41 11.83 3.07
C SER A 118 -11.92 13.28 2.95
N HIS A 119 -12.39 14.01 1.93
CA HIS A 119 -11.95 15.36 1.58
C HIS A 119 -10.43 15.52 1.38
N GLU A 120 -9.71 14.41 1.20
CA GLU A 120 -8.25 14.39 1.03
C GLU A 120 -7.88 13.97 -0.40
N PRO A 121 -7.25 14.87 -1.21
CA PRO A 121 -6.73 14.49 -2.52
C PRO A 121 -5.72 13.36 -2.42
N GLY A 122 -5.85 12.36 -3.30
CA GLY A 122 -4.98 11.18 -3.32
C GLY A 122 -5.31 10.11 -2.28
N PHE A 123 -6.40 10.26 -1.53
CA PHE A 123 -6.86 9.31 -0.54
C PHE A 123 -8.37 9.05 -0.69
N LEU A 124 -8.76 7.78 -0.70
CA LEU A 124 -10.16 7.36 -0.73
C LEU A 124 -10.38 6.29 0.33
N THR A 125 -11.40 6.41 1.17
CA THR A 125 -11.77 5.32 2.09
C THR A 125 -12.22 4.09 1.29
N TYR A 126 -12.17 2.90 1.90
CA TYR A 126 -12.69 1.70 1.25
C TYR A 126 -14.15 1.88 0.78
N TYR A 127 -14.98 2.54 1.61
CA TYR A 127 -16.36 2.85 1.27
C TYR A 127 -16.48 3.74 0.02
N GLU A 128 -15.64 4.77 -0.11
CA GLU A 128 -15.62 5.62 -1.30
C GLU A 128 -15.22 4.84 -2.55
N VAL A 129 -14.19 4.00 -2.46
CA VAL A 129 -13.78 3.13 -3.57
C VAL A 129 -14.90 2.17 -3.95
N TYR A 130 -15.54 1.54 -2.96
CA TYR A 130 -16.68 0.65 -3.17
C TYR A 130 -17.84 1.36 -3.89
N LYS A 131 -18.18 2.60 -3.49
CA LYS A 131 -19.21 3.40 -4.17
C LYS A 131 -18.84 3.74 -5.61
N LEU A 132 -17.59 4.13 -5.86
CA LEU A 132 -17.11 4.46 -7.20
C LEU A 132 -17.25 3.27 -8.15
N ILE A 133 -16.90 2.08 -7.67
CA ILE A 133 -16.88 0.86 -8.48
C ILE A 133 -18.28 0.25 -8.66
N ASN A 134 -19.13 0.26 -7.64
CA ASN A 134 -20.39 -0.51 -7.65
C ASN A 134 -21.67 0.31 -7.85
N PHE A 135 -21.71 1.57 -7.39
CA PHE A 135 -22.94 2.37 -7.41
C PHE A 135 -22.89 3.53 -8.39
N LEU A 136 -21.77 4.28 -8.38
CA LEU A 136 -21.61 5.46 -9.23
C LEU A 136 -21.26 5.09 -10.67
N SER A 137 -20.76 3.87 -10.90
CA SER A 137 -20.51 3.31 -12.24
C SER A 137 -21.73 3.35 -13.18
N VAL A 138 -22.94 3.45 -12.63
CA VAL A 138 -24.20 3.55 -13.39
C VAL A 138 -24.43 4.97 -13.93
N HIS A 139 -23.91 6.02 -13.27
CA HIS A 139 -24.22 7.42 -13.58
C HIS A 139 -23.02 8.28 -14.02
N SER A 140 -21.79 7.91 -13.67
CA SER A 140 -20.58 8.72 -13.94
C SER A 140 -19.54 8.06 -14.84
N GLY A 141 -19.86 6.89 -15.41
CA GLY A 141 -18.98 6.06 -16.24
C GLY A 141 -18.39 4.89 -15.44
N LYS A 142 -18.22 3.74 -16.11
CA LYS A 142 -17.84 2.48 -15.45
C LYS A 142 -16.35 2.47 -15.11
N TRP A 143 -16.03 2.48 -13.82
CA TRP A 143 -14.68 2.16 -13.33
C TRP A 143 -14.30 0.73 -13.74
N THR A 144 -13.06 0.55 -14.17
CA THR A 144 -12.52 -0.77 -14.53
C THR A 144 -11.62 -1.27 -13.42
N ARG A 145 -12.03 -2.34 -12.72
CA ARG A 145 -11.17 -3.08 -11.77
C ARG A 145 -10.19 -3.95 -12.54
N LYS A 146 -8.95 -4.00 -12.07
CA LYS A 146 -7.88 -4.90 -12.47
C LYS A 146 -7.20 -5.46 -11.22
N TRP A 147 -6.43 -6.53 -11.41
CA TRP A 147 -5.76 -7.25 -10.34
C TRP A 147 -4.25 -7.28 -10.58
N ASP A 148 -3.46 -6.92 -9.57
CA ASP A 148 -2.02 -7.17 -9.55
C ASP A 148 -1.76 -8.61 -9.06
N ALA A 149 -1.51 -9.53 -9.99
CA ALA A 149 -1.30 -10.93 -9.65
C ALA A 149 -0.04 -11.19 -8.81
N GLN A 150 0.99 -10.36 -8.96
CA GLN A 150 2.24 -10.47 -8.21
C GLN A 150 2.10 -9.76 -6.86
N GLY A 151 1.62 -8.51 -6.86
CA GLY A 151 1.42 -7.72 -5.64
C GLY A 151 0.20 -8.12 -4.79
N LYS A 152 -0.69 -8.97 -5.30
CA LYS A 152 -1.91 -9.48 -4.63
C LYS A 152 -2.85 -8.37 -4.12
N ALA A 153 -3.05 -7.33 -4.93
CA ALA A 153 -3.99 -6.26 -4.60
C ALA A 153 -4.72 -5.74 -5.84
N PRO A 154 -5.96 -5.24 -5.69
CA PRO A 154 -6.70 -4.64 -6.78
C PRO A 154 -6.22 -3.21 -7.06
N TYR A 155 -6.51 -2.78 -8.28
CA TYR A 155 -6.59 -1.37 -8.61
C TYR A 155 -7.78 -1.12 -9.53
N ALA A 156 -8.23 0.12 -9.60
CA ALA A 156 -9.29 0.53 -10.50
C ALA A 156 -8.99 1.87 -11.15
N PHE A 157 -9.53 2.09 -12.33
CA PHE A 157 -9.36 3.36 -13.03
C PHE A 157 -10.59 3.76 -13.83
N HIS A 158 -10.73 5.07 -14.04
CA HIS A 158 -11.73 5.67 -14.91
C HIS A 158 -11.20 7.02 -15.42
N LYS A 159 -11.15 7.20 -16.75
CA LYS A 159 -10.49 8.35 -17.39
C LYS A 159 -9.04 8.48 -16.88
N ASP A 160 -8.68 9.64 -16.34
CA ASP A 160 -7.37 9.90 -15.74
C ASP A 160 -7.28 9.54 -14.26
N GLN A 161 -8.37 9.10 -13.62
CA GLN A 161 -8.35 8.73 -12.22
C GLN A 161 -7.98 7.26 -12.05
N TRP A 162 -7.09 6.99 -11.10
CA TRP A 162 -6.58 5.66 -10.78
C TRP A 162 -6.55 5.49 -9.25
N VAL A 163 -6.89 4.32 -8.73
CA VAL A 163 -6.80 4.01 -7.29
C VAL A 163 -6.31 2.59 -7.07
N GLY A 164 -5.32 2.45 -6.18
CA GLY A 164 -4.84 1.17 -5.67
C GLY A 164 -5.31 1.01 -4.24
N TYR A 165 -5.97 -0.10 -3.93
CA TYR A 165 -6.75 -0.27 -2.69
C TYR A 165 -6.73 -1.74 -2.24
N GLU A 166 -7.47 -2.07 -1.19
CA GLU A 166 -7.72 -3.44 -0.73
C GLU A 166 -9.19 -3.82 -0.95
N ASP A 167 -9.44 -5.10 -1.26
CA ASP A 167 -10.78 -5.69 -1.26
C ASP A 167 -10.76 -7.10 -0.67
N ASP A 168 -11.91 -7.78 -0.68
CA ASP A 168 -12.04 -9.11 -0.08
C ASP A 168 -11.01 -10.12 -0.61
N GLU A 169 -10.60 -10.02 -1.89
CA GLU A 169 -9.62 -10.90 -2.51
C GLU A 169 -8.21 -10.65 -1.97
N SER A 170 -7.79 -9.38 -1.86
CA SER A 170 -6.48 -9.02 -1.32
C SER A 170 -6.39 -9.21 0.19
N LEU A 171 -7.48 -8.95 0.92
CA LEU A 171 -7.60 -9.24 2.34
C LEU A 171 -7.44 -10.73 2.61
N ALA A 172 -8.13 -11.59 1.85
CA ALA A 172 -7.99 -13.05 1.98
C ALA A 172 -6.54 -13.49 1.76
N ALA A 173 -5.88 -12.99 0.71
CA ALA A 173 -4.48 -13.31 0.41
C ALA A 173 -3.53 -12.87 1.54
N LYS A 174 -3.73 -11.68 2.12
CA LYS A 174 -2.92 -11.19 3.25
C LYS A 174 -3.18 -11.98 4.53
N MET A 175 -4.43 -12.33 4.83
CA MET A 175 -4.74 -13.14 6.01
C MET A 175 -4.17 -14.55 5.88
N GLU A 176 -4.19 -15.14 4.69
CA GLU A 176 -3.53 -16.42 4.42
C GLU A 176 -2.02 -16.32 4.62
N PHE A 177 -1.38 -15.29 4.05
CA PHE A 177 0.05 -15.02 4.27
C PHE A 177 0.40 -14.86 5.76
N ILE A 178 -0.37 -14.08 6.52
CA ILE A 178 -0.16 -13.86 7.96
C ILE A 178 -0.19 -15.18 8.73
N LYS A 179 -1.20 -16.03 8.46
CA LYS A 179 -1.33 -17.35 9.08
C LYS A 179 -0.18 -18.27 8.70
N ASN A 180 0.13 -18.38 7.40
CA ASN A 180 1.15 -19.31 6.89
C ASN A 180 2.56 -18.95 7.37
N GLU A 181 2.87 -17.66 7.50
CA GLU A 181 4.16 -17.19 7.98
C GLU A 181 4.27 -17.20 9.52
N GLY A 182 3.15 -17.31 10.24
CA GLY A 182 3.12 -17.31 11.72
C GLY A 182 3.29 -15.92 12.33
N TYR A 183 2.80 -14.87 11.67
CA TYR A 183 2.76 -13.52 12.24
C TYR A 183 1.67 -13.39 13.31
N GLY A 184 1.84 -12.46 14.26
CA GLY A 184 0.98 -12.33 15.44
C GLY A 184 -0.47 -11.92 15.16
N GLY A 185 -0.75 -11.36 13.98
CA GLY A 185 -2.10 -11.00 13.56
C GLY A 185 -2.12 -9.88 12.51
N ALA A 186 -3.29 -9.25 12.39
CA ALA A 186 -3.52 -8.11 11.50
C ALA A 186 -3.99 -6.88 12.29
N MET A 187 -3.58 -5.70 11.84
CA MET A 187 -4.08 -4.40 12.28
C MET A 187 -4.73 -3.73 11.07
N ILE A 188 -5.85 -3.03 11.27
CA ILE A 188 -6.50 -2.27 10.20
C ILE A 188 -6.29 -0.77 10.40
N TRP A 189 -6.03 -0.06 9.31
CA TRP A 189 -6.04 1.40 9.29
C TRP A 189 -7.02 1.89 8.22
N SER A 190 -8.19 2.42 8.54
CA SER A 190 -8.83 2.38 9.86
C SER A 190 -10.27 1.87 9.71
N ILE A 191 -10.98 1.76 10.82
CA ILE A 191 -12.36 1.26 10.85
C ILE A 191 -13.39 2.26 10.29
N GLY A 192 -13.01 3.52 10.02
CA GLY A 192 -13.91 4.64 9.76
C GLY A 192 -14.00 5.11 8.31
#